data_AF-A0A0A2TX81-F1
#
_entry.id   AF-A0A0A2TX81-F1
#
_cell.length_a   1.000
_cell.length_b   1.000
_cell.length_c   1.000
_cell.angle_alpha   90.00
_cell.angle_beta   90.00
_cell.angle_gamma   90.00
#
_symmetry.space_group_name_H-M   'P 1'
#
loop_
_entity.id
_entity.type
_entity.pdbx_description
1 polymer ?
#
loop_
_entity_poly.entity_id
_entity_poly.type
_entity_poly.pdbx_seq_one_letter_code
_entity_poly.pdbx_strand_id
1 'polypeptide(L)'
;MKAKVSVLIRTIFICIGFLVAFVAFAYNGLILSDIPISYTTSEAITSQVFFFIATGLLLIGLHSIQSNLGRSITASIFILAFLFMVQVVWGGALDATSNSSVVQLQLAPVLHVGLLLLVNVYLLIKNWNDGF
;
A
#
# COMPACT_ATOMS: atom_id res chain seq x y z
N MET A 1 12.25 24.98 -17.59
CA MET A 1 12.53 23.57 -17.97
C MET A 1 12.67 22.63 -16.77
N LYS A 2 13.42 23.00 -15.71
CA LYS A 2 13.61 22.16 -14.50
C LYS A 2 12.32 21.71 -13.78
N ALA A 3 11.28 22.57 -13.73
CA ALA A 3 10.01 22.23 -13.08
C ALA A 3 9.25 21.07 -13.77
N LYS A 4 9.28 20.99 -15.11
CA LYS A 4 8.59 19.92 -15.86
C LYS A 4 9.23 18.55 -15.66
N VAL A 5 10.57 18.50 -15.54
CA VAL A 5 11.32 17.26 -15.28
C VAL A 5 11.00 16.71 -13.88
N SER A 6 10.89 17.58 -12.88
CA SER A 6 10.46 17.20 -11.52
C SER A 6 9.07 16.55 -11.52
N VAL A 7 8.09 17.13 -12.23
CA VAL A 7 6.74 16.57 -12.29
C VAL A 7 6.72 15.22 -12.99
N LEU A 8 7.44 15.07 -14.10
CA LEU A 8 7.52 13.82 -14.85
C LEU A 8 8.05 12.67 -13.98
N ILE A 9 9.16 12.91 -13.25
CA ILE A 9 9.78 11.91 -12.37
C ILE A 9 8.82 11.48 -11.27
N ARG A 10 8.08 12.43 -10.68
CA ARG A 10 7.09 12.15 -9.62
C ARG A 10 5.94 11.30 -10.14
N THR A 11 5.44 11.59 -11.35
CA THR A 11 4.41 10.77 -12.01
C THR A 11 4.90 9.36 -12.29
N ILE A 12 6.15 9.21 -12.76
CA ILE A 12 6.77 7.90 -12.98
C ILE A 12 6.83 7.10 -11.67
N PHE A 13 7.24 7.72 -10.56
CA PHE A 13 7.25 7.06 -9.26
C PHE A 13 5.86 6.59 -8.81
N ILE A 14 4.81 7.40 -9.04
CA ILE A 14 3.43 7.02 -8.74
C ILE A 14 3.01 5.82 -9.60
N CYS A 15 3.23 5.87 -10.92
CA CYS A 15 2.84 4.81 -11.83
C CYS A 15 3.57 3.49 -11.52
N ILE A 16 4.89 3.54 -11.31
CA ILE A 16 5.68 2.36 -10.94
C ILE A 16 5.25 1.86 -9.56
N GLY A 17 4.98 2.76 -8.60
CA GLY A 17 4.50 2.40 -7.28
C GLY A 17 3.19 1.62 -7.32
N PHE A 18 2.21 2.07 -8.12
CA PHE A 18 0.96 1.34 -8.33
C PHE A 18 1.16 0.01 -9.06
N LEU A 19 2.06 -0.05 -10.05
CA LEU A 19 2.38 -1.29 -10.76
C LEU A 19 2.97 -2.33 -9.80
N VAL A 20 3.96 -1.94 -8.98
CA VAL A 20 4.58 -2.82 -8.00
C VAL A 20 3.57 -3.21 -6.92
N ALA A 21 2.69 -2.30 -6.49
CA ALA A 21 1.61 -2.62 -5.56
C ALA A 21 0.68 -3.70 -6.14
N PHE A 22 0.29 -3.57 -7.41
CA PHE A 22 -0.55 -4.57 -8.09
C PHE A 22 0.14 -5.95 -8.13
N VAL A 23 1.43 -5.99 -8.48
CA VAL A 23 2.23 -7.22 -8.45
C VAL A 23 2.31 -7.80 -7.04
N ALA A 24 2.52 -6.95 -6.02
CA ALA A 24 2.56 -7.37 -4.62
C ALA A 24 1.23 -8.00 -4.18
N PHE A 25 0.10 -7.37 -4.54
CA PHE A 25 -1.23 -7.90 -4.23
C PHE A 25 -1.52 -9.22 -4.95
N ALA A 26 -1.18 -9.32 -6.24
CA ALA A 26 -1.35 -10.56 -7.00
C ALA A 26 -0.50 -11.68 -6.40
N TYR A 27 0.79 -11.42 -6.13
CA TYR A 27 1.69 -12.38 -5.51
C TYR A 27 1.20 -12.82 -4.13
N ASN A 28 0.78 -11.88 -3.29
CA ASN A 28 0.23 -12.18 -1.96
C ASN A 28 -1.05 -13.02 -2.06
N GLY A 29 -1.95 -12.70 -2.99
CA GLY A 29 -3.18 -13.44 -3.23
C GLY A 29 -2.94 -14.88 -3.69
N LEU A 30 -1.98 -15.08 -4.60
CA LEU A 30 -1.57 -16.42 -5.07
C LEU A 30 -1.01 -17.28 -3.93
N ILE A 31 -0.17 -16.69 -3.08
CA ILE A 31 0.38 -17.43 -1.93
C ILE A 31 -0.74 -17.78 -0.95
N LEU A 32 -1.64 -16.84 -0.67
CA LEU A 32 -2.76 -17.07 0.27
C LEU A 32 -3.75 -18.13 -0.26
N SER A 33 -3.92 -18.27 -1.58
CA SER A 33 -4.76 -19.33 -2.16
C SER A 33 -4.15 -20.73 -2.04
N ASP A 34 -2.83 -20.84 -1.89
CA ASP A 34 -2.12 -22.12 -1.84
C ASP A 34 -1.92 -22.67 -0.40
N ILE A 35 -2.43 -21.97 0.62
CA ILE A 35 -2.42 -22.43 2.01
C ILE A 35 -3.41 -23.61 2.18
N PRO A 36 -3.02 -24.77 2.75
CA PRO A 36 -1.85 -24.99 3.60
C PRO A 36 -0.70 -25.81 2.97
N ILE A 37 -0.69 -26.00 1.64
CA ILE A 37 -0.04 -27.16 1.02
C ILE A 37 1.50 -27.04 0.99
N SER A 38 2.09 -25.84 0.81
CA SER A 38 3.55 -25.70 0.68
C SER A 38 4.09 -24.28 0.92
N TYR A 39 3.69 -23.65 2.01
CA TYR A 39 4.11 -22.28 2.26
C TYR A 39 5.48 -22.17 2.94
N THR A 40 6.36 -21.31 2.40
CA THR A 40 7.71 -21.05 2.92
C THR A 40 7.90 -19.63 3.46
N THR A 41 8.71 -19.48 4.51
CA THR A 41 9.08 -18.16 5.07
C THR A 41 9.69 -17.20 4.04
N SER A 42 10.38 -17.74 3.01
CA SER A 42 10.93 -16.96 1.90
C SER A 42 9.87 -16.25 1.06
N GLU A 43 8.70 -16.85 0.88
CA GLU A 43 7.58 -16.25 0.14
C GLU A 43 6.93 -15.10 0.93
N ALA A 44 6.83 -15.24 2.27
CA ALA A 44 6.49 -14.13 3.17
C ALA A 44 7.37 -12.91 2.92
N ILE A 45 8.67 -13.14 3.01
CA ILE A 45 9.66 -12.07 2.94
C ILE A 45 9.62 -11.42 1.56
N THR A 46 9.47 -12.20 0.49
CA THR A 46 9.34 -11.69 -0.87
C THR A 46 8.10 -10.79 -1.02
N SER A 47 6.96 -11.21 -0.49
CA SER A 47 5.73 -10.41 -0.46
C SER A 47 5.92 -9.09 0.29
N GLN A 48 6.54 -9.14 1.48
CA GLN A 48 6.86 -7.95 2.29
C GLN A 48 7.78 -6.97 1.54
N VAL A 49 8.81 -7.47 0.85
CA VAL A 49 9.73 -6.64 0.07
C VAL A 49 8.99 -5.91 -1.06
N PHE A 50 8.08 -6.59 -1.78
CA PHE A 50 7.28 -5.93 -2.81
C PHE A 50 6.37 -4.85 -2.25
N PHE A 51 5.67 -5.12 -1.14
CA PHE A 51 4.87 -4.10 -0.47
C PHE A 51 5.72 -2.92 0.02
N PHE A 52 6.93 -3.18 0.52
CA PHE A 52 7.84 -2.13 0.98
C PHE A 52 8.29 -1.22 -0.17
N ILE A 53 8.70 -1.82 -1.30
CA ILE A 53 9.09 -1.06 -2.51
C ILE A 53 7.90 -0.24 -3.02
N ALA A 54 6.73 -0.85 -3.16
CA ALA A 54 5.52 -0.16 -3.60
C ALA A 54 5.17 1.02 -2.69
N THR A 55 5.21 0.81 -1.38
CA THR A 55 4.90 1.84 -0.37
C THR A 55 5.89 2.99 -0.45
N GLY A 56 7.19 2.71 -0.55
CA GLY A 56 8.22 3.75 -0.68
C GLY A 56 8.00 4.63 -1.91
N LEU A 57 7.72 4.03 -3.05
CA LEU A 57 7.45 4.75 -4.30
C LEU A 57 6.17 5.60 -4.20
N LEU A 58 5.11 5.04 -3.63
CA LEU A 58 3.84 5.75 -3.44
C LEU A 58 3.97 6.89 -2.41
N LEU A 59 4.77 6.74 -1.35
CA LEU A 59 5.04 7.82 -0.40
C LEU A 59 5.74 9.02 -1.05
N ILE A 60 6.73 8.76 -1.90
CA ILE A 60 7.39 9.81 -2.71
C ILE A 60 6.36 10.48 -3.64
N GLY A 61 5.48 9.67 -4.23
CA GLY A 61 4.36 10.13 -5.03
C GLY A 61 3.39 11.04 -4.27
N LEU A 62 2.96 10.65 -3.06
CA LEU A 62 2.00 11.40 -2.24
C LEU A 62 2.51 12.79 -1.87
N HIS A 63 3.80 12.90 -1.52
CA HIS A 63 4.44 14.20 -1.24
C HIS A 63 4.47 15.13 -2.45
N SER A 64 4.22 14.61 -3.65
CA SER A 64 4.17 15.37 -4.89
C SER A 64 2.80 15.94 -5.22
N ILE A 65 1.74 15.41 -4.61
CA ILE A 65 0.38 15.88 -4.82
C ILE A 65 0.19 17.12 -3.96
N GLN A 66 0.01 18.28 -4.59
CA GLN A 66 -0.20 19.55 -3.89
C GLN A 66 -1.67 19.97 -3.84
N SER A 67 -2.52 19.43 -4.72
CA SER A 67 -3.94 19.78 -4.76
C SER A 67 -4.74 19.02 -3.71
N ASN A 68 -5.66 19.73 -3.04
CA ASN A 68 -6.62 19.11 -2.11
C ASN A 68 -7.46 18.03 -2.81
N LEU A 69 -7.92 18.31 -4.04
CA LEU A 69 -8.68 17.33 -4.82
C LEU A 69 -7.87 16.04 -5.07
N GLY A 70 -6.59 16.15 -5.44
CA GLY A 70 -5.74 14.99 -5.68
C GLY A 70 -5.48 14.18 -4.40
N ARG A 71 -5.27 14.85 -3.27
CA ARG A 71 -5.13 14.21 -1.95
C ARG A 71 -6.42 13.52 -1.52
N SER A 72 -7.58 14.16 -1.68
CA SER A 72 -8.88 13.54 -1.40
C SER A 72 -9.15 12.31 -2.27
N ILE A 73 -8.87 12.36 -3.57
CA ILE A 73 -9.04 11.20 -4.48
C ILE A 73 -8.15 10.04 -4.02
N THR A 74 -6.87 10.30 -3.76
CA THR A 74 -5.93 9.26 -3.33
C THR A 74 -6.24 8.71 -1.94
N ALA A 75 -6.73 9.55 -1.01
CA ALA A 75 -7.22 9.10 0.29
C ALA A 75 -8.41 8.16 0.14
N SER A 76 -9.40 8.48 -0.71
CA SER A 76 -10.54 7.61 -0.99
C SER A 76 -10.11 6.25 -1.56
N ILE A 77 -9.15 6.23 -2.48
CA ILE A 77 -8.58 4.99 -3.03
C ILE A 77 -7.95 4.15 -1.91
N PHE A 78 -7.15 4.75 -1.04
CA PHE A 78 -6.53 4.03 0.07
C PHE A 78 -7.53 3.58 1.14
N ILE A 79 -8.59 4.34 1.41
CA ILE A 79 -9.69 3.92 2.30
C ILE A 79 -10.34 2.66 1.74
N LEU A 80 -10.71 2.66 0.45
CA LEU A 80 -11.32 1.50 -0.19
C LEU A 80 -10.40 0.28 -0.15
N ALA A 81 -9.12 0.47 -0.49
CA ALA A 81 -8.12 -0.59 -0.41
C ALA A 81 -7.94 -1.10 1.02
N PHE A 82 -7.88 -0.22 2.02
CA PHE A 82 -7.73 -0.58 3.42
C PHE A 82 -8.92 -1.40 3.92
N LEU A 83 -10.14 -0.95 3.66
CA LEU A 83 -11.37 -1.65 4.07
C LEU A 83 -11.46 -3.03 3.46
N PHE A 84 -11.14 -3.16 2.17
CA PHE A 84 -11.09 -4.46 1.51
C PHE A 84 -10.06 -5.39 2.17
N MET A 85 -8.84 -4.89 2.44
CA MET A 85 -7.78 -5.72 3.03
C MET A 85 -8.09 -6.13 4.47
N VAL A 86 -8.69 -5.25 5.28
CA VAL A 86 -9.10 -5.58 6.65
C VAL A 86 -10.15 -6.71 6.66
N GLN A 87 -11.11 -6.70 5.73
CA GLN A 87 -12.07 -7.79 5.59
C GLN A 87 -11.40 -9.13 5.27
N VAL A 88 -10.37 -9.13 4.42
CA VAL A 88 -9.59 -10.34 4.07
C VAL A 88 -8.86 -10.89 5.31
N VAL A 89 -8.29 -10.03 6.15
CA VAL A 89 -7.62 -10.46 7.40
C VAL A 89 -8.60 -11.04 8.41
N TRP A 90 -9.72 -10.36 8.65
CA TRP A 90 -10.74 -10.82 9.62
C TRP A 90 -11.48 -12.07 9.17
N GLY A 91 -11.68 -12.27 7.88
CA GLY A 91 -12.38 -13.45 7.36
C GLY A 91 -11.55 -14.73 7.35
N GLY A 92 -10.22 -14.66 7.49
CA GLY A 92 -9.35 -15.79 7.14
C GLY A 92 -8.30 -16.26 8.16
N ALA A 93 -7.89 -15.48 9.18
CA ALA A 93 -6.66 -15.84 9.89
C ALA A 93 -6.35 -15.28 11.27
N LEU A 94 -7.31 -14.65 11.95
CA LEU A 94 -7.17 -14.46 13.40
C LEU A 94 -7.59 -15.72 14.17
N ASP A 95 -7.39 -16.89 13.56
CA ASP A 95 -7.50 -18.15 14.28
C ASP A 95 -6.19 -18.38 15.04
N ALA A 96 -6.27 -18.67 16.34
CA ALA A 96 -5.12 -18.68 17.25
C ALA A 96 -4.09 -19.78 16.94
N THR A 97 -4.40 -20.67 16.00
CA THR A 97 -3.58 -21.79 15.51
C THR A 97 -2.78 -21.45 14.24
N SER A 98 -2.95 -20.25 13.69
CA SER A 98 -2.34 -19.84 12.42
C SER A 98 -0.82 -19.70 12.53
N ASN A 99 -0.09 -20.22 11.54
CA ASN A 99 1.36 -20.03 11.44
C ASN A 99 1.69 -18.53 11.34
N SER A 100 2.73 -18.07 12.05
CA SER A 100 3.11 -16.65 12.16
C SER A 100 3.34 -16.00 10.79
N SER A 101 3.80 -16.76 9.81
CA SER A 101 4.05 -16.27 8.46
C SER A 101 2.77 -16.02 7.65
N VAL A 102 1.70 -16.78 7.91
CA VAL A 102 0.37 -16.54 7.31
C VAL A 102 -0.19 -15.21 7.82
N VAL A 103 -0.09 -15.00 9.13
CA VAL A 103 -0.47 -13.73 9.77
C VAL A 103 0.34 -12.57 9.19
N GLN A 104 1.63 -12.74 8.95
CA GLN A 104 2.46 -11.71 8.31
C GLN A 104 1.98 -11.37 6.89
N LEU A 105 1.64 -12.35 6.05
CA LEU A 105 1.13 -12.13 4.69
C LEU A 105 -0.19 -11.36 4.67
N GLN A 106 -1.07 -11.65 5.61
CA GLN A 106 -2.37 -10.98 5.71
C GLN A 106 -2.27 -9.58 6.27
N LEU A 107 -1.40 -9.38 7.27
CA LEU A 107 -1.21 -8.06 7.86
C LEU A 107 -0.39 -7.12 6.97
N ALA A 108 0.52 -7.62 6.12
CA ALA A 108 1.35 -6.80 5.24
C ALA A 108 0.54 -5.74 4.45
N PRO A 109 -0.45 -6.12 3.63
CA PRO A 109 -1.22 -5.14 2.87
C PRO A 109 -1.97 -4.14 3.76
N VAL A 110 -2.49 -4.58 4.91
CA VAL A 110 -3.20 -3.71 5.85
C VAL A 110 -2.27 -2.66 6.42
N LEU A 111 -1.08 -3.04 6.86
CA LEU A 111 -0.09 -2.13 7.44
C LEU A 111 0.43 -1.14 6.40
N HIS A 112 0.75 -1.62 5.19
CA HIS A 112 1.28 -0.79 4.12
C HIS A 112 0.25 0.21 3.58
N VAL A 113 -0.99 -0.22 3.33
CA VAL A 113 -2.07 0.69 2.92
C VAL A 113 -2.47 1.61 4.06
N GLY A 114 -2.48 1.12 5.30
CA GLY A 114 -2.75 1.92 6.50
C GLY A 114 -1.75 3.06 6.66
N LEU A 115 -0.45 2.79 6.47
CA LEU A 115 0.59 3.82 6.48
C LEU A 115 0.37 4.86 5.38
N LEU A 116 0.11 4.41 4.14
CA LEU A 116 -0.16 5.32 3.01
C LEU A 116 -1.38 6.21 3.28
N LEU A 117 -2.43 5.65 3.88
CA LEU A 117 -3.62 6.37 4.28
C LEU A 117 -3.31 7.41 5.36
N LEU A 118 -2.60 7.03 6.43
CA LEU A 118 -2.22 7.94 7.50
C LEU A 118 -1.38 9.12 6.99
N VAL A 119 -0.39 8.85 6.14
CA VAL A 119 0.44 9.89 5.53
C VAL A 119 -0.40 10.80 4.64
N ASN A 120 -1.31 10.25 3.84
CA ASN A 120 -2.17 11.03 2.96
C ASN A 120 -3.12 11.94 3.76
N VAL A 121 -3.75 11.41 4.81
CA VAL A 121 -4.62 12.19 5.71
C VAL A 121 -3.82 13.29 6.42
N TYR A 122 -2.63 12.97 6.93
CA TYR A 122 -1.73 13.98 7.52
C TYR A 122 -1.42 15.10 6.53
N LEU A 123 -1.06 14.75 5.29
CA LEU A 123 -0.80 15.72 4.24
C LEU A 123 -2.07 16.54 3.91
N LEU A 124 -3.24 15.91 3.82
CA LEU A 124 -4.50 16.61 3.58
C LEU A 124 -4.78 17.67 4.67
N ILE A 125 -4.69 17.27 5.95
CA ILE A 125 -4.89 18.16 7.10
C ILE A 125 -3.89 19.31 7.08
N LYS A 126 -2.61 19.00 6.83
CA LYS A 126 -1.57 20.02 6.71
C LYS A 126 -1.91 21.05 5.62
N ASN A 127 -2.34 20.61 4.45
CA ASN A 127 -2.69 21.51 3.34
C ASN A 127 -3.92 22.37 3.62
N TRP A 128 -4.88 21.86 4.40
CA TRP A 128 -6.03 22.65 4.86
C TRP A 128 -5.62 23.71 5.88
N ASN A 129 -4.69 23.38 6.78
CA ASN A 129 -4.16 24.34 7.75
C ASN A 129 -3.25 25.40 7.10
N ASP A 130 -2.55 25.04 6.04
CA ASP A 130 -1.61 25.91 5.33
C ASP A 130 -2.31 26.93 4.38
N GLY A 131 -3.65 26.89 4.21
CA GLY A 131 -4.41 27.80 3.33
C GLY A 131 -4.15 27.53 1.83
N PHE A 132 -4.85 28.04 0.83
CA PHE A 132 -5.14 29.46 0.55
C PHE A 132 -4.05 30.42 1.01
#